data_AF-A0A418GLH9-F1
#
_entry.id   AF-A0A418GLH9-F1
#
_cell.length_a   1.000
_cell.length_b   1.000
_cell.length_c   1.000
_cell.angle_alpha   90.00
_cell.angle_beta   90.00
_cell.angle_gamma   90.00
#
_symmetry.space_group_name_H-M   'P 1'
#
loop_
_entity.id
_entity.type
_entity.pdbx_description
1 polymer ?
#
loop_
_entity_poly.entity_id
_entity_poly.type
_entity_poly.pdbx_seq_one_letter_code
_entity_poly.pdbx_strand_id
1 'polypeptide(L)'
;MSIRIIPQDELGSSEKRTADMIPPLLFPRLKNLYNRRAERLRELAENNPLGDYLRFAALIAHAQEVVLYDHPLEMDLTTRIKEASAQGKPPL
;
A
#
# COMPACT_ATOMS: atom_id res chain seq x y z
N MET A 1 19.19 28.56 -2.47
CA MET A 1 17.82 28.02 -2.67
C MET A 1 17.01 29.09 -3.37
N SER A 2 16.87 29.04 -4.69
CA SER A 2 16.04 29.99 -5.44
C SER A 2 14.67 29.37 -5.67
N ILE A 3 13.63 29.97 -5.09
CA ILE A 3 12.24 29.61 -5.37
C ILE A 3 11.84 30.38 -6.61
N ARG A 4 11.41 29.67 -7.67
CA ARG A 4 10.81 30.28 -8.86
C ARG A 4 9.30 30.31 -8.67
N ILE A 5 8.71 31.50 -8.70
CA ILE A 5 7.27 31.72 -8.69
C ILE A 5 6.82 31.78 -10.15
N ILE A 6 5.91 30.89 -10.54
CA ILE A 6 5.39 30.78 -11.90
C ILE A 6 3.94 31.27 -11.89
N PRO A 7 3.50 32.11 -12.86
CA PRO A 7 2.12 32.54 -13.00
C PRO A 7 1.14 31.36 -13.12
N GLN A 8 -0.05 31.51 -12.54
CA GLN A 8 -1.06 30.44 -12.50
C GLN A 8 -1.46 29.94 -13.90
N ASP A 9 -1.43 30.83 -14.89
CA ASP A 9 -1.80 30.55 -16.27
C ASP A 9 -0.78 29.66 -16.99
N GLU A 10 0.48 29.68 -16.54
CA GLU A 10 1.56 28.83 -17.05
C GLU A 10 1.59 27.42 -16.39
N LEU A 11 0.84 27.23 -15.30
CA LEU A 11 0.73 25.92 -14.62
C LEU A 11 0.02 24.87 -15.50
N GLY A 12 -0.82 25.30 -16.45
CA GLY A 12 -1.58 24.41 -17.34
C GLY A 12 -0.82 23.91 -18.57
N SER A 13 0.23 24.62 -18.97
CA SER A 13 0.93 24.43 -20.27
C SER A 13 2.22 23.63 -20.15
N SER A 14 2.61 23.22 -18.94
CA SER A 14 3.77 22.37 -18.73
C SER A 14 3.47 20.94 -19.19
N GLU A 15 4.06 20.57 -20.34
CA GLU A 15 4.17 19.20 -20.78
C GLU A 15 4.68 18.31 -19.63
N LYS A 16 3.98 17.20 -19.41
CA LYS A 16 4.13 16.20 -18.33
C LYS A 16 3.31 16.46 -17.07
N ARG A 17 1.99 16.45 -17.23
CA ARG A 17 1.15 15.73 -16.25
C ARG A 17 1.49 14.24 -16.37
N THR A 18 2.53 13.78 -15.67
CA THR A 18 2.75 12.33 -15.45
C THR A 18 1.64 11.67 -14.63
N ALA A 19 0.57 12.40 -14.30
CA ALA A 19 -0.64 11.91 -13.69
C ALA A 19 -1.80 11.81 -14.71
N ASP A 20 -1.50 11.55 -15.99
CA ASP A 20 -2.50 11.48 -17.06
C ASP A 20 -3.56 10.39 -16.88
N MET A 21 -3.43 9.48 -15.90
CA MET A 21 -4.54 8.73 -15.29
C MET A 21 -4.06 8.03 -14.01
N ILE A 22 -4.46 8.51 -12.84
CA ILE A 22 -4.31 7.77 -11.59
C ILE A 22 -5.49 6.80 -11.51
N PRO A 23 -5.27 5.47 -11.46
CA PRO A 23 -6.37 4.53 -11.35
C PRO A 23 -7.13 4.78 -10.04
N PRO A 24 -8.47 4.79 -10.06
CA PRO A 24 -9.28 5.07 -8.87
C PRO A 24 -9.12 4.01 -7.78
N LEU A 25 -8.59 2.83 -8.13
CA LEU A 25 -8.34 1.73 -7.20
C LEU A 25 -6.97 1.10 -7.48
N LEU A 26 -6.12 1.08 -6.45
CA LEU A 26 -4.83 0.39 -6.46
C LEU A 26 -4.95 -0.92 -5.70
N PHE A 27 -4.92 -2.03 -6.43
CA PHE A 27 -4.92 -3.34 -5.79
C PHE A 27 -3.54 -3.67 -5.21
N PRO A 28 -3.47 -4.17 -3.95
CA PRO A 28 -2.23 -4.66 -3.40
C PRO A 28 -1.73 -5.86 -4.20
N ARG A 29 -0.41 -5.97 -4.37
CA ARG A 29 0.22 -7.15 -4.95
C ARG A 29 0.34 -8.23 -3.88
N LEU A 30 -0.65 -9.10 -3.81
CA LEU A 30 -0.83 -10.07 -2.72
C LEU A 30 0.33 -11.06 -2.56
N LYS A 31 0.98 -11.46 -3.67
CA LYS A 31 2.07 -12.46 -3.67
C LYS A 31 3.30 -12.12 -2.83
N ASN A 32 3.48 -10.86 -2.45
CA ASN A 32 4.67 -10.41 -1.73
C ASN A 32 4.37 -9.18 -0.87
N LEU A 33 3.13 -9.05 -0.40
CA LEU A 33 2.68 -7.89 0.35
C LEU A 33 3.42 -7.78 1.69
N TYR A 34 3.45 -8.89 2.45
CA TYR A 34 4.06 -8.89 3.76
C TYR A 34 5.58 -9.07 3.67
N ASN A 35 6.07 -9.83 2.69
CA ASN A 35 7.51 -9.91 2.43
C ASN A 35 8.14 -8.54 2.13
N ARG A 36 7.57 -7.77 1.19
CA ARG A 36 8.08 -6.41 0.90
C ARG A 36 7.98 -5.46 2.09
N ARG A 37 6.94 -5.61 2.91
CA ARG A 37 6.82 -4.84 4.15
C ARG A 37 7.95 -5.18 5.12
N ALA A 38 8.25 -6.46 5.31
CA ALA A 38 9.33 -6.91 6.18
C ALA A 38 10.70 -6.40 5.71
N GLU A 39 10.99 -6.52 4.41
CA GLU A 39 12.22 -5.99 3.81
C GLU A 39 12.34 -4.48 4.05
N ARG A 40 11.28 -3.72 3.74
CA ARG A 40 11.29 -2.28 3.92
C ARG A 40 11.50 -1.86 5.38
N LEU A 41 10.91 -2.58 6.33
CA LEU A 41 11.10 -2.32 7.76
C LEU A 41 12.54 -2.57 8.20
N ARG A 42 13.20 -3.60 7.67
CA ARG A 42 14.63 -3.86 7.93
C ARG A 42 15.51 -2.75 7.36
N GLU A 43 15.26 -2.33 6.11
CA GLU A 43 15.98 -1.20 5.50
C GLU A 43 15.87 0.09 6.33
N LEU A 44 14.65 0.38 6.81
CA LEU A 44 14.41 1.56 7.64
C LEU A 44 15.06 1.45 9.02
N ALA A 45 15.38 0.24 9.50
CA ALA A 45 15.95 0.03 10.83
C ALA A 45 17.47 0.29 10.90
N GLU A 46 18.20 0.21 9.78
CA GLU A 46 19.67 0.24 9.75
C GLU A 46 20.29 1.48 10.41
N ASN A 47 19.63 2.64 10.33
CA ASN A 47 20.12 3.89 10.91
C ASN A 47 19.01 4.67 11.63
N ASN A 48 18.14 3.97 12.35
CA ASN A 48 17.00 4.58 13.03
C ASN A 48 17.07 4.38 14.55
N PRO A 49 16.82 5.42 15.37
CA PRO A 49 16.74 5.29 16.83
C PRO A 49 15.72 4.25 17.31
N LEU A 50 14.71 3.96 16.49
CA LEU A 50 13.69 2.92 16.73
C LEU A 50 14.01 1.61 15.99
N GLY A 51 15.27 1.38 15.62
CA GLY A 51 15.69 0.26 14.79
C GLY A 51 15.24 -1.10 15.35
N ASP A 52 15.33 -1.31 16.66
CA ASP A 52 14.92 -2.57 17.28
C ASP A 52 13.41 -2.80 17.19
N TYR A 53 12.61 -1.74 17.37
CA TYR A 53 11.17 -1.80 17.15
C TYR A 53 10.84 -2.10 15.69
N LEU A 54 11.54 -1.47 14.75
CA LEU A 54 11.33 -1.70 13.31
C LEU A 54 11.72 -3.13 12.92
N ARG A 55 12.80 -3.68 13.46
CA ARG A 55 13.20 -5.08 13.29
C ARG A 55 12.16 -6.03 13.88
N PHE A 56 11.63 -5.72 15.06
CA PHE A 56 10.53 -6.49 15.66
C PHE A 56 9.27 -6.47 14.78
N ALA A 57 8.85 -5.31 14.29
CA ALA A 57 7.74 -5.19 13.36
C ALA A 57 8.00 -5.96 12.05
N ALA A 58 9.24 -5.99 11.57
CA ALA A 58 9.63 -6.78 10.41
C ALA A 58 9.47 -8.30 10.64
N LEU A 59 9.75 -8.78 11.86
CA LEU A 59 9.50 -10.18 12.23
C LEU A 59 8.01 -10.52 12.19
N ILE A 60 7.15 -9.64 12.71
CA ILE A 60 5.69 -9.83 12.64
C ILE A 60 5.23 -9.87 11.18
N ALA A 61 5.67 -8.94 10.35
CA ALA A 61 5.31 -8.91 8.93
C ALA A 61 5.79 -10.19 8.22
N HIS A 62 6.99 -10.68 8.53
CA HIS A 62 7.46 -11.94 7.97
C HIS A 62 6.59 -13.13 8.41
N ALA A 63 6.21 -13.20 9.70
CA ALA A 63 5.30 -14.24 10.18
C ALA A 63 3.93 -14.20 9.50
N GLN A 64 3.42 -13.00 9.17
CA GLN A 64 2.19 -12.84 8.39
C GLN A 64 2.31 -13.41 6.96
N GLU A 65 3.46 -13.25 6.31
CA GLU A 65 3.72 -13.86 4.99
C GLU A 65 3.66 -15.39 5.08
N VAL A 66 4.30 -15.96 6.11
CA VAL A 66 4.31 -17.42 6.34
C VAL A 66 2.90 -17.95 6.59
N VAL A 67 2.15 -17.31 7.50
CA VAL A 67 0.76 -17.73 7.79
C VAL A 67 -0.13 -17.59 6.57
N LEU A 68 0.01 -16.54 5.76
CA LEU A 68 -0.76 -16.38 4.53
C LEU A 68 -0.51 -17.52 3.53
N TYR A 69 0.74 -18.00 3.46
CA TYR A 69 1.14 -19.10 2.58
C TYR A 69 0.67 -20.46 3.11
N ASP A 70 0.91 -20.76 4.39
CA ASP A 70 0.61 -22.06 5.01
C ASP A 70 -0.87 -22.24 5.35
N HIS A 71 -1.58 -21.13 5.59
CA HIS A 71 -2.98 -21.11 6.02
C HIS A 71 -3.77 -20.08 5.20
N PRO A 72 -4.02 -20.35 3.90
CA PRO A 72 -4.82 -19.46 3.08
C PRO A 72 -6.25 -19.33 3.65
N LEU A 73 -6.83 -18.14 3.52
CA LEU A 73 -8.20 -17.88 3.98
C LEU A 73 -9.20 -18.58 3.05
N GLU A 74 -9.77 -19.68 3.52
CA GLU A 74 -10.84 -20.42 2.84
C GLU A 74 -12.21 -19.98 3.37
N MET A 75 -12.65 -18.79 2.99
CA MET A 75 -13.99 -18.29 3.33
C MET A 75 -14.71 -17.83 2.07
N ASP A 76 -15.89 -18.39 1.83
CA ASP A 76 -16.77 -17.90 0.77
C ASP A 76 -17.49 -16.62 1.23
N LEU A 77 -17.12 -15.50 0.62
CA LEU A 77 -17.68 -14.18 0.89
C LEU A 77 -18.74 -13.74 -0.14
N THR A 78 -19.11 -14.60 -1.08
CA THR A 78 -19.94 -14.24 -2.24
C THR A 78 -21.27 -13.61 -1.83
N THR A 79 -21.97 -14.20 -0.86
CA THR A 79 -23.25 -13.69 -0.37
C THR A 79 -23.10 -12.33 0.31
N ARG A 80 -22.11 -12.18 1.20
CA ARG A 80 -21.85 -10.94 1.93
C ARG A 80 -21.48 -9.78 1.00
N ILE A 81 -20.69 -10.06 -0.04
CA ILE A 81 -20.30 -9.08 -1.06
C ILE A 81 -21.52 -8.61 -1.86
N LYS A 82 -22.40 -9.53 -2.27
CA LYS A 82 -23.65 -9.18 -2.98
C LYS A 82 -24.55 -8.27 -2.15
N GLU A 83 -24.73 -8.59 -0.87
CA GLU A 83 -25.53 -7.78 0.05
C GLU A 83 -24.92 -6.39 0.28
N ALA A 84 -23.60 -6.30 0.50
CA ALA A 84 -22.91 -5.03 0.69
C ALA A 84 -23.04 -4.11 -0.54
N SER A 85 -22.86 -4.70 -1.73
CA SER A 85 -23.00 -3.99 -3.00
C SER A 85 -24.41 -3.46 -3.21
N ALA A 86 -25.44 -4.25 -2.92
CA ALA A 86 -26.84 -3.81 -3.02
C ALA A 86 -27.17 -2.62 -2.10
N GLN A 87 -26.46 -2.51 -0.98
CA GLN A 87 -26.60 -1.40 -0.02
C GLN A 87 -25.64 -0.24 -0.29
N GLY A 88 -24.77 -0.32 -1.30
CA GLY A 88 -23.74 0.68 -1.58
C GLY A 88 -22.67 0.79 -0.47
N LYS A 89 -22.41 -0.28 0.28
CA LYS A 89 -21.47 -0.31 1.41
C LYS A 89 -20.17 -1.06 1.09
N PRO A 90 -19.08 -0.79 1.80
CA PRO A 90 -17.86 -1.60 1.72
C PRO A 90 -18.13 -3.08 1.99
N PRO A 91 -17.51 -4.00 1.22
CA PRO A 91 -17.78 -5.44 1.31
C PRO A 91 -17.16 -6.13 2.55
N LEU A 92 -16.12 -5.52 3.14
CA LEU A 92 -15.37 -5.98 4.31
C LEU A 92 -15.13 -4.82 5.27
#